data_AF-A0A6N4WAW2-F1
#
_entry.id   AF-A0A6N4WAW2-F1
#
_cell.length_a   1.000
_cell.length_b   1.000
_cell.length_c   1.000
_cell.angle_alpha   90.00
_cell.angle_beta   90.00
_cell.angle_gamma   90.00
#
_symmetry.space_group_name_H-M   'P 1'
#
loop_
_entity.id
_entity.type
_entity.pdbx_description
1 polymer ?
#
loop_
_entity_poly.entity_id
_entity_poly.type
_entity_poly.pdbx_seq_one_letter_code
_entity_poly.pdbx_strand_id
1 'polypeptide(L)'
;MAAPYTAAVSLSLEATLAKAQELAWQGLGREAADVLAGVDPATLTESELMAWALPRAANQFWMLDEPERATAFLRSLRARVSSGPSVATVDALLGTFAMNAGSPHRAMELAGAVLASADADDQAVGWAAAAAALCTARMGAFADVDELADRAIAAGHPGLLRFTSAFGQTTALVLSGELDRAQALAQQLVDDAHGAQPAHAIGTVLLADVLIARGDPAAAADLLGEAAAALAPTGYSWGPLAWMLLARAVAQAGRLADAGRILARAEAKHGLKSMLFAPELELAKAWTAAARRDGAEAISAARAAAKTAERGGQTAVALRAWLDAVRLGDTRAAEALDRLASDTVVGRLTLDYARALRARDAAGLLAASAAFAGIGMVGVAADADRQANALAGQ
;
A
#
# COMPACT_ATOMS: atom_id res chain seq x y z
N MET A 1 17.17 -57.07 -3.80
CA MET A 1 16.90 -56.29 -2.56
C MET A 1 16.28 -54.97 -3.01
N ALA A 2 14.94 -54.94 -3.14
CA ALA A 2 14.20 -53.76 -3.60
C ALA A 2 13.79 -52.94 -2.38
N ALA A 3 14.08 -51.64 -2.39
CA ALA A 3 13.69 -50.72 -1.33
C ALA A 3 12.15 -50.61 -1.25
N PRO A 4 11.56 -50.53 -0.04
CA PRO A 4 10.14 -50.36 0.09
C PRO A 4 9.75 -48.95 -0.37
N TYR A 5 8.79 -48.92 -1.29
CA TYR A 5 8.05 -47.74 -1.73
C TYR A 5 7.42 -47.10 -0.48
N THR A 6 7.93 -45.96 -0.04
CA THR A 6 7.26 -45.14 0.97
C THR A 6 5.96 -44.65 0.35
N ALA A 7 4.85 -45.31 0.70
CA ALA A 7 3.52 -44.80 0.40
C ALA A 7 3.42 -43.40 1.02
N ALA A 8 3.33 -42.38 0.17
CA ALA A 8 3.02 -41.03 0.60
C ALA A 8 1.68 -41.09 1.33
N VAL A 9 1.69 -40.84 2.64
CA VAL A 9 0.47 -40.71 3.42
C VAL A 9 -0.30 -39.53 2.82
N SER A 10 -1.44 -39.82 2.17
CA SER A 10 -2.34 -38.79 1.68
C SER A 10 -2.86 -38.01 2.90
N LEU A 11 -2.51 -36.74 3.00
CA LEU A 11 -3.01 -35.84 4.03
C LEU A 11 -4.53 -35.65 3.81
N SER A 12 -5.28 -35.46 4.90
CA SER A 12 -6.65 -34.93 4.78
C SER A 12 -6.63 -33.55 4.10
N LEU A 13 -7.75 -33.12 3.55
CA LEU A 13 -7.86 -31.78 2.96
C LEU A 13 -7.49 -30.70 3.99
N GLU A 14 -8.01 -30.81 5.21
CA GLU A 14 -7.69 -29.89 6.32
C GLU A 14 -6.18 -29.81 6.60
N ALA A 15 -5.51 -30.96 6.73
CA ALA A 15 -4.07 -31.01 6.95
C ALA A 15 -3.27 -30.46 5.75
N THR A 16 -3.77 -30.66 4.53
CA THR A 16 -3.20 -30.09 3.30
C THR A 16 -3.30 -28.57 3.30
N LEU A 17 -4.46 -28.01 3.64
CA LEU A 17 -4.67 -26.55 3.70
C LEU A 17 -3.82 -25.91 4.79
N ALA A 18 -3.80 -26.50 5.99
CA ALA A 18 -2.95 -26.03 7.09
C ALA A 18 -1.46 -26.04 6.71
N LYS A 19 -1.00 -27.12 6.05
CA LYS A 19 0.39 -27.21 5.60
C LYS A 19 0.73 -26.18 4.53
N ALA A 20 -0.16 -25.98 3.55
CA ALA A 20 0.04 -24.98 2.51
C ALA A 20 0.10 -23.55 3.08
N GLN A 21 -0.77 -23.24 4.06
CA GLN A 21 -0.77 -21.96 4.75
C GLN A 21 0.53 -21.73 5.54
N GLU A 22 1.00 -22.73 6.27
CA GLU A 22 2.28 -22.68 6.99
C GLU A 22 3.46 -22.40 6.05
N LEU A 23 3.52 -23.11 4.92
CA LEU A 23 4.55 -22.93 3.89
C LEU A 23 4.50 -21.54 3.27
N ALA A 24 3.30 -21.05 2.93
CA ALA A 24 3.12 -19.71 2.37
C ALA A 24 3.62 -18.63 3.35
N TRP A 25 3.33 -18.75 4.65
CA TRP A 25 3.82 -17.82 5.66
C TRP A 25 5.34 -17.82 5.84
N GLN A 26 6.00 -18.94 5.56
CA GLN A 26 7.47 -19.04 5.56
C GLN A 26 8.12 -18.53 4.28
N GLY A 27 7.33 -18.10 3.29
CA GLY A 27 7.85 -17.70 1.99
C GLY A 27 8.03 -18.83 0.98
N LEU A 28 7.65 -20.06 1.36
CA LEU A 28 7.80 -21.28 0.57
C LEU A 28 6.60 -21.46 -0.37
N GLY A 29 6.39 -20.47 -1.23
CA GLY A 29 5.22 -20.39 -2.11
C GLY A 29 5.13 -21.50 -3.14
N ARG A 30 6.26 -22.01 -3.62
CA ARG A 30 6.30 -23.10 -4.61
C ARG A 30 5.91 -24.41 -3.95
N GLU A 31 6.44 -24.66 -2.76
CA GLU A 31 6.12 -25.81 -1.94
C GLU A 31 4.64 -25.80 -1.52
N ALA A 32 4.11 -24.63 -1.15
CA ALA A 32 2.68 -24.46 -0.88
C ALA A 32 1.84 -24.78 -2.13
N ALA A 33 2.28 -24.36 -3.32
CA ALA A 33 1.60 -24.66 -4.57
C ALA A 33 1.63 -26.16 -4.90
N ASP A 34 2.73 -26.84 -4.65
CA ASP A 34 2.89 -28.28 -4.87
C ASP A 34 1.97 -29.08 -3.95
N VAL A 35 1.91 -28.71 -2.66
CA VAL A 35 0.97 -29.30 -1.69
C VAL A 35 -0.48 -29.12 -2.16
N LEU A 36 -0.85 -27.91 -2.59
CA LEU A 36 -2.20 -27.62 -3.09
C LEU A 36 -2.50 -28.28 -4.44
N ALA A 37 -1.50 -28.60 -5.26
CA ALA A 37 -1.67 -29.26 -6.56
C ALA A 37 -2.00 -30.75 -6.44
N GLY A 38 -1.73 -31.37 -5.28
CA GLY A 38 -2.08 -32.77 -5.00
C GLY A 38 -3.56 -33.02 -4.75
N VAL A 39 -4.38 -31.97 -4.60
CA VAL A 39 -5.83 -32.08 -4.38
C VAL A 39 -6.56 -32.19 -5.72
N ASP A 40 -7.39 -33.23 -5.88
CA ASP A 40 -8.28 -33.35 -7.04
C ASP A 40 -9.58 -32.55 -6.82
N PRO A 41 -9.77 -31.40 -7.50
CA PRO A 41 -10.93 -30.54 -7.31
C PRO A 41 -12.25 -31.17 -7.76
N ALA A 42 -12.23 -32.25 -8.54
CA ALA A 42 -13.44 -32.95 -8.96
C ALA A 42 -14.08 -33.77 -7.82
N THR A 43 -13.33 -34.05 -6.75
CA THR A 43 -13.81 -34.84 -5.60
C THR A 43 -14.33 -33.97 -4.45
N LEU A 44 -14.19 -32.64 -4.55
CA LEU A 44 -14.55 -31.70 -3.49
C LEU A 44 -16.02 -31.29 -3.54
N THR A 45 -16.64 -31.14 -2.38
CA THR A 45 -17.88 -30.36 -2.23
C THR A 45 -17.62 -28.89 -2.56
N GLU A 46 -18.67 -28.09 -2.77
CA GLU A 46 -18.50 -26.65 -3.04
C GLU A 46 -17.75 -25.92 -1.91
N SER A 47 -18.07 -26.24 -0.65
CA SER A 47 -17.40 -25.64 0.51
C SER A 47 -15.92 -26.00 0.57
N GLU A 48 -15.58 -27.26 0.28
CA GLU A 48 -14.19 -27.73 0.24
C GLU A 48 -13.42 -27.14 -0.95
N LEU A 49 -14.09 -27.01 -2.10
CA LEU A 49 -13.55 -26.36 -3.28
C LEU A 49 -13.21 -24.89 -2.97
N MET A 50 -14.09 -24.18 -2.26
CA MET A 50 -13.84 -22.81 -1.82
C MET A 50 -12.67 -22.72 -0.84
N ALA A 51 -12.65 -23.58 0.19
CA ALA A 51 -11.57 -23.64 1.17
C ALA A 51 -10.20 -23.92 0.53
N TRP A 52 -10.15 -24.70 -0.54
CA TRP A 52 -8.92 -24.97 -1.31
C TRP A 52 -8.57 -23.88 -2.33
N ALA A 53 -9.56 -23.37 -3.06
CA ALA A 53 -9.31 -22.49 -4.18
C ALA A 53 -8.84 -21.09 -3.74
N LEU A 54 -9.33 -20.58 -2.61
CA LEU A 54 -8.95 -19.24 -2.13
C LEU A 54 -7.46 -19.17 -1.73
N PRO A 55 -6.91 -20.06 -0.87
CA PRO A 55 -5.48 -20.07 -0.56
C PRO A 55 -4.62 -20.36 -1.79
N ARG A 56 -5.09 -21.21 -2.72
CA ARG A 56 -4.39 -21.47 -3.98
C ARG A 56 -4.28 -20.21 -4.83
N ALA A 57 -5.38 -19.48 -5.02
CA ALA A 57 -5.38 -18.23 -5.77
C ALA A 57 -4.49 -17.17 -5.10
N ALA A 58 -4.58 -17.04 -3.77
CA ALA A 58 -3.75 -16.13 -2.99
C ALA A 58 -2.25 -16.43 -3.17
N ASN A 59 -1.86 -17.70 -2.99
CA ASN A 59 -0.48 -18.13 -3.17
C ASN A 59 0.02 -17.89 -4.60
N GLN A 60 -0.81 -18.18 -5.60
CA GLN A 60 -0.54 -17.90 -7.01
C GLN A 60 -0.32 -16.39 -7.27
N PHE A 61 -1.14 -15.52 -6.68
CA PHE A 61 -1.05 -14.07 -6.88
C PHE A 61 0.20 -13.47 -6.22
N TRP A 62 0.42 -13.76 -4.93
CA TRP A 62 1.48 -13.09 -4.15
C TRP A 62 2.79 -13.86 -4.14
N MET A 63 2.74 -15.17 -3.85
CA MET A 63 3.95 -15.96 -3.61
C MET A 63 4.65 -16.37 -4.90
N LEU A 64 3.86 -16.72 -5.92
CA LEU A 64 4.40 -17.09 -7.23
C LEU A 64 4.60 -15.89 -8.15
N ASP A 65 4.08 -14.72 -7.78
CA ASP A 65 4.12 -13.51 -8.61
C ASP A 65 3.43 -13.70 -9.97
N GLU A 66 2.26 -14.37 -9.98
CA GLU A 66 1.47 -14.63 -11.18
C GLU A 66 0.02 -14.06 -11.09
N PRO A 67 -0.17 -12.74 -10.94
CA PRO A 67 -1.48 -12.11 -10.71
C PRO A 67 -2.53 -12.37 -11.80
N GLU A 68 -2.15 -12.39 -13.07
CA GLU A 68 -3.06 -12.63 -14.19
C GLU A 68 -3.61 -14.07 -14.14
N ARG A 69 -2.72 -15.04 -13.86
CA ARG A 69 -3.11 -16.45 -13.73
C ARG A 69 -4.02 -16.67 -12.54
N ALA A 70 -3.71 -16.05 -11.39
CA ALA A 70 -4.56 -16.11 -10.19
C ALA A 70 -5.95 -15.51 -10.44
N THR A 71 -5.99 -14.36 -11.12
CA THR A 71 -7.25 -13.67 -11.46
C THR A 71 -8.08 -14.49 -12.45
N ALA A 72 -7.46 -15.06 -13.48
CA ALA A 72 -8.17 -15.92 -14.45
C ALA A 72 -8.72 -17.18 -13.78
N PHE A 73 -7.97 -17.79 -12.86
CA PHE A 73 -8.41 -18.93 -12.06
C PHE A 73 -9.65 -18.58 -11.23
N LEU A 74 -9.63 -17.48 -10.46
CA LEU A 74 -10.78 -17.07 -9.66
C LEU A 74 -11.99 -16.67 -10.52
N ARG A 75 -11.81 -16.03 -11.67
CA ARG A 75 -12.92 -15.74 -12.60
C ARG A 75 -13.57 -17.02 -13.13
N SER A 76 -12.76 -18.04 -13.43
CA SER A 76 -13.27 -19.35 -13.86
C SER A 76 -14.03 -20.06 -12.72
N LEU A 77 -13.54 -19.96 -11.49
CA LEU A 77 -14.26 -20.45 -10.30
C LEU A 77 -15.58 -19.69 -10.11
N ARG A 78 -15.54 -18.35 -10.19
CA ARG A 78 -16.70 -17.47 -10.05
C ARG A 78 -17.83 -17.79 -11.03
N ALA A 79 -17.49 -18.20 -12.25
CA ALA A 79 -18.46 -18.59 -13.27
C ALA A 79 -19.18 -19.92 -12.96
N ARG A 80 -18.63 -20.73 -12.05
CA ARG A 80 -19.18 -22.03 -11.64
C ARG A 80 -20.05 -21.96 -10.39
N VAL A 81 -20.02 -20.84 -9.66
CA VAL A 81 -20.87 -20.58 -8.48
C VAL A 81 -21.94 -19.54 -8.83
N SER A 82 -23.21 -19.89 -8.61
CA SER A 82 -24.36 -19.11 -9.09
C SER A 82 -25.11 -18.34 -8.00
N SER A 83 -24.95 -18.70 -6.72
CA SER A 83 -25.67 -18.10 -5.60
C SER A 83 -24.97 -18.34 -4.26
N GLY A 84 -25.29 -17.54 -3.25
CA GLY A 84 -24.87 -17.77 -1.87
C GLY A 84 -23.48 -17.21 -1.51
N PRO A 85 -22.98 -17.52 -0.30
CA PRO A 85 -21.78 -16.90 0.27
C PRO A 85 -20.52 -17.05 -0.59
N SER A 86 -20.36 -18.19 -1.28
CA SER A 86 -19.25 -18.47 -2.19
C SER A 86 -19.02 -17.38 -3.24
N VAL A 87 -20.10 -16.78 -3.76
CA VAL A 87 -20.03 -15.68 -4.74
C VAL A 87 -19.38 -14.45 -4.11
N ALA A 88 -19.86 -14.05 -2.94
CA ALA A 88 -19.36 -12.87 -2.23
C ALA A 88 -17.89 -13.04 -1.86
N THR A 89 -17.48 -14.21 -1.38
CA THR A 89 -16.09 -14.48 -0.99
C THR A 89 -15.13 -14.45 -2.18
N VAL A 90 -15.53 -15.00 -3.34
CA VAL A 90 -14.72 -14.90 -4.58
C VAL A 90 -14.63 -13.46 -5.07
N ASP A 91 -15.74 -12.72 -5.08
CA ASP A 91 -15.77 -11.33 -5.53
C ASP A 91 -14.93 -10.42 -4.59
N ALA A 92 -14.92 -10.69 -3.29
CA ALA A 92 -14.08 -9.99 -2.32
C ALA A 92 -12.58 -10.23 -2.57
N LEU A 93 -12.16 -11.47 -2.86
CA LEU A 93 -10.77 -11.76 -3.21
C LEU A 93 -10.38 -11.15 -4.56
N LEU A 94 -11.25 -11.21 -5.56
CA LEU A 94 -11.05 -10.52 -6.84
C LEU A 94 -10.92 -9.00 -6.65
N GLY A 95 -11.67 -8.42 -5.71
CA GLY A 95 -11.55 -7.00 -5.33
C GLY A 95 -10.17 -6.70 -4.74
N THR A 96 -9.69 -7.56 -3.86
CA THR A 96 -8.34 -7.46 -3.28
C THR A 96 -7.24 -7.58 -4.34
N PHE A 97 -7.41 -8.48 -5.32
CA PHE A 97 -6.49 -8.61 -6.45
C PHE A 97 -6.50 -7.35 -7.33
N ALA A 98 -7.69 -6.83 -7.67
CA ALA A 98 -7.84 -5.62 -8.45
C ALA A 98 -7.18 -4.42 -7.75
N MET A 99 -7.36 -4.28 -6.43
CA MET A 99 -6.70 -3.25 -5.63
C MET A 99 -5.18 -3.35 -5.75
N ASN A 100 -4.60 -4.51 -5.44
CA ASN A 100 -3.15 -4.72 -5.46
C ASN A 100 -2.55 -4.54 -6.87
N ALA A 101 -3.30 -4.93 -7.90
CA ALA A 101 -2.96 -4.74 -9.31
C ALA A 101 -3.14 -3.28 -9.81
N GLY A 102 -3.41 -2.32 -8.93
CA GLY A 102 -3.49 -0.90 -9.28
C GLY A 102 -4.80 -0.48 -9.95
N SER A 103 -5.89 -1.22 -9.72
CA SER A 103 -7.23 -0.93 -10.24
C SER A 103 -8.23 -0.63 -9.10
N PRO A 104 -8.05 0.48 -8.35
CA PRO A 104 -8.87 0.79 -7.17
C PRO A 104 -10.36 0.97 -7.50
N HIS A 105 -10.71 1.56 -8.65
CA HIS A 105 -12.11 1.65 -9.08
C HIS A 105 -12.77 0.28 -9.23
N ARG A 106 -12.07 -0.68 -9.86
CA ARG A 106 -12.59 -2.04 -9.99
C ARG A 106 -12.69 -2.76 -8.65
N ALA A 107 -11.74 -2.50 -7.74
CA ALA A 107 -11.81 -3.02 -6.38
C ALA A 107 -13.04 -2.48 -5.64
N MET A 108 -13.34 -1.19 -5.78
CA MET A 108 -14.52 -0.54 -5.19
C MET A 108 -15.83 -1.10 -5.75
N GLU A 109 -15.93 -1.33 -7.07
CA GLU A 109 -17.11 -1.96 -7.67
C GLU A 109 -17.39 -3.34 -7.06
N LEU A 110 -16.35 -4.18 -6.95
CA LEU A 110 -16.45 -5.52 -6.38
C LEU A 110 -16.78 -5.47 -4.89
N ALA A 111 -16.08 -4.62 -4.13
CA ALA A 111 -16.32 -4.45 -2.71
C ALA A 111 -17.74 -3.95 -2.43
N GLY A 112 -18.23 -2.97 -3.20
CA GLY A 112 -19.61 -2.46 -3.06
C GLY A 112 -20.65 -3.55 -3.29
N ALA A 113 -20.47 -4.40 -4.31
CA ALA A 113 -21.36 -5.53 -4.56
C ALA A 113 -21.37 -6.54 -3.41
N VAL A 114 -20.21 -6.86 -2.84
CA VAL A 114 -20.08 -7.74 -1.67
C VAL A 114 -20.74 -7.13 -0.44
N LEU A 115 -20.44 -5.87 -0.14
CA LEU A 115 -20.94 -5.16 1.04
C LEU A 115 -22.46 -4.89 0.99
N ALA A 116 -23.07 -4.91 -0.19
CA ALA A 116 -24.52 -4.81 -0.37
C ALA A 116 -25.22 -6.18 -0.37
N SER A 117 -24.49 -7.29 -0.43
CA SER A 117 -25.08 -8.63 -0.51
C SER A 117 -25.54 -9.12 0.87
N ALA A 118 -26.79 -9.60 0.95
CA ALA A 118 -27.30 -10.27 2.14
C ALA A 118 -26.68 -11.66 2.37
N ASP A 119 -26.06 -12.23 1.34
CA ASP A 119 -25.42 -13.55 1.39
C ASP A 119 -23.94 -13.48 1.77
N ALA A 120 -23.36 -12.28 1.92
CA ALA A 120 -21.94 -12.13 2.24
C ALA A 120 -21.65 -12.58 3.67
N ASP A 121 -20.72 -13.53 3.80
CA ASP A 121 -20.20 -13.93 5.11
C ASP A 121 -19.22 -12.90 5.67
N ASP A 122 -18.90 -13.08 6.95
CA ASP A 122 -17.97 -12.22 7.69
C ASP A 122 -16.58 -12.12 7.02
N GLN A 123 -16.09 -13.19 6.42
CA GLN A 123 -14.80 -13.16 5.73
C GLN A 123 -14.85 -12.29 4.48
N ALA A 124 -15.90 -12.43 3.65
CA ALA A 124 -16.12 -11.63 2.46
C ALA A 124 -16.31 -10.15 2.82
N VAL A 125 -17.11 -9.86 3.86
CA VAL A 125 -17.30 -8.50 4.37
C VAL A 125 -15.97 -7.90 4.83
N GLY A 126 -15.18 -8.64 5.62
CA GLY A 126 -13.88 -8.18 6.09
C GLY A 126 -12.92 -7.83 4.95
N TRP A 127 -12.83 -8.68 3.92
CA TRP A 127 -11.99 -8.46 2.74
C TRP A 127 -12.45 -7.26 1.92
N ALA A 128 -13.75 -7.19 1.62
CA ALA A 128 -14.33 -6.11 0.83
C ALA A 128 -14.21 -4.77 1.55
N ALA A 129 -14.54 -4.70 2.85
CA ALA A 129 -14.48 -3.48 3.63
C ALA A 129 -13.03 -2.97 3.78
N ALA A 130 -12.06 -3.85 4.03
CA ALA A 130 -10.66 -3.45 4.13
C ALA A 130 -10.10 -2.93 2.80
N ALA A 131 -10.39 -3.60 1.69
CA ALA A 131 -10.00 -3.13 0.36
C ALA A 131 -10.66 -1.80 0.01
N ALA A 132 -11.96 -1.66 0.32
CA ALA A 132 -12.71 -0.43 0.09
C ALA A 132 -12.17 0.74 0.92
N ALA A 133 -11.82 0.54 2.19
CA ALA A 133 -11.24 1.57 3.04
C ALA A 133 -9.94 2.13 2.44
N LEU A 134 -9.02 1.27 2.01
CA LEU A 134 -7.77 1.69 1.38
C LEU A 134 -8.01 2.36 0.01
N CYS A 135 -8.86 1.78 -0.84
CA CYS A 135 -9.14 2.36 -2.16
C CYS A 135 -9.81 3.73 -2.05
N THR A 136 -10.82 3.87 -1.19
CA THR A 136 -11.55 5.12 -0.93
C THR A 136 -10.60 6.22 -0.46
N ALA A 137 -9.72 5.91 0.50
CA ALA A 137 -8.67 6.83 0.94
C ALA A 137 -7.70 7.19 -0.20
N ARG A 138 -7.20 6.23 -0.97
CA ARG A 138 -6.26 6.53 -2.08
C ARG A 138 -6.91 7.32 -3.22
N MET A 139 -8.22 7.17 -3.41
CA MET A 139 -9.03 7.93 -4.37
C MET A 139 -9.40 9.33 -3.88
N GLY A 140 -9.12 9.69 -2.62
CA GLY A 140 -9.40 11.01 -2.06
C GLY A 140 -10.80 11.21 -1.50
N ALA A 141 -11.58 10.14 -1.37
CA ALA A 141 -12.86 10.16 -0.67
C ALA A 141 -12.63 9.67 0.77
N PHE A 142 -12.75 10.53 1.78
CA PHE A 142 -12.36 10.18 3.16
C PHE A 142 -13.54 9.89 4.09
N ALA A 143 -14.74 10.34 3.75
CA ALA A 143 -15.91 10.29 4.64
C ALA A 143 -16.22 8.88 5.13
N ASP A 144 -16.07 7.87 4.27
CA ASP A 144 -16.48 6.50 4.56
C ASP A 144 -15.31 5.62 5.07
N VAL A 145 -14.09 6.17 5.18
CA VAL A 145 -12.88 5.36 5.47
C VAL A 145 -12.95 4.69 6.84
N ASP A 146 -13.35 5.44 7.87
CA ASP A 146 -13.45 4.90 9.24
C ASP A 146 -14.60 3.89 9.36
N GLU A 147 -15.77 4.16 8.76
CA GLU A 147 -16.89 3.22 8.75
C GLU A 147 -16.51 1.89 8.07
N LEU A 148 -15.80 1.95 6.94
CA LEU A 148 -15.31 0.76 6.24
C LEU A 148 -14.26 0.01 7.06
N ALA A 149 -13.38 0.73 7.77
CA ALA A 149 -12.40 0.11 8.66
C ALA A 149 -13.07 -0.60 9.85
N ASP A 150 -14.03 0.05 10.50
CA ASP A 150 -14.80 -0.52 11.60
C ASP A 150 -15.60 -1.75 11.15
N ARG A 151 -16.20 -1.69 9.96
CA ARG A 151 -16.90 -2.83 9.36
C ARG A 151 -15.96 -4.01 9.09
N ALA A 152 -14.73 -3.75 8.66
CA ALA A 152 -13.73 -4.80 8.47
C ALA A 152 -13.33 -5.47 9.80
N ILE A 153 -13.20 -4.68 10.88
CA ILE A 153 -12.88 -5.17 12.22
C ILE A 153 -14.05 -5.97 12.82
N ALA A 154 -15.26 -5.43 12.72
CA ALA A 154 -16.48 -6.04 13.26
C ALA A 154 -16.79 -7.41 12.65
N ALA A 155 -16.33 -7.65 11.42
CA ALA A 155 -16.46 -8.93 10.74
C ALA A 155 -15.55 -10.05 11.31
N GLY A 156 -14.83 -9.81 12.42
CA GLY A 156 -14.22 -10.89 13.22
C GLY A 156 -13.02 -11.62 12.60
N HIS A 157 -12.61 -11.25 11.38
CA HIS A 157 -11.45 -11.82 10.68
C HIS A 157 -10.29 -10.82 10.50
N PRO A 158 -9.88 -10.01 11.52
CA PRO A 158 -8.96 -8.90 11.33
C PRO A 158 -7.50 -9.37 11.29
N GLY A 159 -7.17 -10.39 10.50
CA GLY A 159 -5.83 -10.88 10.25
C GLY A 159 -4.94 -9.78 9.65
N LEU A 160 -4.29 -10.02 8.50
CA LEU A 160 -3.50 -8.94 7.89
C LEU A 160 -4.36 -7.77 7.34
N LEU A 161 -5.68 -7.97 7.23
CA LEU A 161 -6.62 -6.99 6.68
C LEU A 161 -6.76 -5.72 7.50
N ARG A 162 -6.63 -5.81 8.83
CA ARG A 162 -6.72 -4.62 9.70
C ARG A 162 -5.67 -3.57 9.35
N PHE A 163 -4.52 -3.99 8.83
CA PHE A 163 -3.48 -3.08 8.37
C PHE A 163 -3.83 -2.44 7.02
N THR A 164 -4.58 -3.14 6.17
CA THR A 164 -5.07 -2.58 4.91
C THR A 164 -6.08 -1.46 5.15
N SER A 165 -7.08 -1.68 6.00
CA SER A 165 -8.03 -0.63 6.37
C SER A 165 -7.36 0.51 7.13
N ALA A 166 -6.47 0.19 8.09
CA ALA A 166 -5.72 1.20 8.83
C ALA A 166 -4.80 2.04 7.93
N PHE A 167 -4.27 1.50 6.84
CA PHE A 167 -3.50 2.30 5.89
C PHE A 167 -4.38 3.34 5.19
N GLY A 168 -5.65 3.00 4.94
CA GLY A 168 -6.65 3.97 4.51
C GLY A 168 -6.86 5.07 5.55
N GLN A 169 -7.06 4.69 6.81
CA GLN A 169 -7.28 5.62 7.93
C GLN A 169 -6.09 6.56 8.14
N THR A 170 -4.86 6.05 8.20
CA THR A 170 -3.66 6.89 8.35
C THR A 170 -3.48 7.83 7.16
N THR A 171 -3.78 7.38 5.94
CA THR A 171 -3.76 8.25 4.75
C THR A 171 -4.76 9.40 4.86
N ALA A 172 -6.00 9.12 5.28
CA ALA A 172 -7.04 10.12 5.45
C ALA A 172 -6.68 11.13 6.56
N LEU A 173 -6.16 10.65 7.70
CA LEU A 173 -5.71 11.49 8.81
C LEU A 173 -4.53 12.40 8.40
N VAL A 174 -3.53 11.84 7.70
CA VAL A 174 -2.39 12.62 7.18
C VAL A 174 -2.86 13.75 6.27
N LEU A 175 -3.73 13.46 5.31
CA LEU A 175 -4.21 14.47 4.35
C LEU A 175 -5.18 15.48 4.96
N SER A 176 -5.83 15.11 6.06
CA SER A 176 -6.65 16.01 6.88
C SER A 176 -5.81 16.87 7.85
N GLY A 177 -4.50 16.67 7.92
CA GLY A 177 -3.59 17.42 8.81
C GLY A 177 -3.58 16.90 10.26
N GLU A 178 -4.12 15.71 10.51
CA GLU A 178 -4.25 15.10 11.85
C GLU A 178 -3.10 14.11 12.12
N LEU A 179 -1.86 14.57 11.98
CA LEU A 179 -0.67 13.71 12.02
C LEU A 179 -0.47 12.99 13.37
N ASP A 180 -0.86 13.62 14.49
CA ASP A 180 -0.73 13.00 15.80
C ASP A 180 -1.69 11.81 15.96
N ARG A 181 -2.92 11.91 15.43
CA ARG A 181 -3.88 10.80 15.39
C ARG A 181 -3.39 9.70 14.45
N ALA A 182 -2.85 10.07 13.28
CA ALA A 182 -2.28 9.10 12.34
C ALA A 182 -1.15 8.29 12.98
N GLN A 183 -0.25 8.96 13.71
CA GLN A 183 0.86 8.31 14.40
C GLN A 183 0.36 7.43 15.54
N ALA A 184 -0.58 7.91 16.36
CA ALA A 184 -1.14 7.13 17.46
C ALA A 184 -1.81 5.84 16.96
N LEU A 185 -2.59 5.91 15.88
CA LEU A 185 -3.20 4.74 15.26
C LEU A 185 -2.14 3.75 14.75
N ALA A 186 -1.13 4.24 14.02
CA ALA A 186 -0.07 3.39 13.49
C ALA A 186 0.76 2.74 14.61
N GLN A 187 1.06 3.49 15.68
CA GLN A 187 1.79 2.99 16.85
C GLN A 187 1.00 1.91 17.58
N GLN A 188 -0.30 2.12 17.80
CA GLN A 188 -1.16 1.12 18.43
C GLN A 188 -1.12 -0.21 17.66
N LEU A 189 -1.14 -0.17 16.32
CA LEU A 189 -1.04 -1.38 15.50
C LEU A 189 0.30 -2.11 15.65
N VAL A 190 1.39 -1.38 15.85
CA VAL A 190 2.73 -1.94 16.11
C VAL A 190 2.76 -2.62 17.48
N ASP A 191 2.21 -1.94 18.49
CA ASP A 191 2.18 -2.39 19.88
C ASP A 191 1.28 -3.64 20.04
N ASP A 192 0.08 -3.61 19.45
CA ASP A 192 -0.87 -4.74 19.44
C ASP A 192 -0.31 -5.97 18.70
N ALA A 193 0.61 -5.76 17.75
CA ALA A 193 1.25 -6.82 16.99
C ALA A 193 2.61 -7.27 17.55
N HIS A 194 3.01 -6.79 18.73
CA HIS A 194 4.32 -7.07 19.30
C HIS A 194 4.65 -8.57 19.33
N GLY A 195 5.80 -8.94 18.78
CA GLY A 195 6.26 -10.34 18.72
C GLY A 195 5.60 -11.22 17.65
N ALA A 196 4.58 -10.73 16.92
CA ALA A 196 3.87 -11.48 15.89
C ALA A 196 4.28 -11.04 14.48
N GLN A 197 5.17 -11.80 13.83
CA GLN A 197 5.50 -11.57 12.41
C GLN A 197 4.51 -12.32 11.50
N PRO A 198 4.13 -11.76 10.33
CA PRO A 198 4.60 -10.48 9.75
C PRO A 198 3.81 -9.25 10.20
N ALA A 199 2.85 -9.38 11.11
CA ALA A 199 1.94 -8.31 11.52
C ALA A 199 2.69 -7.09 12.09
N HIS A 200 3.68 -7.32 12.96
CA HIS A 200 4.50 -6.26 13.52
C HIS A 200 5.21 -5.46 12.43
N ALA A 201 5.86 -6.14 11.47
CA ALA A 201 6.54 -5.46 10.37
C ALA A 201 5.58 -4.63 9.49
N ILE A 202 4.34 -5.09 9.27
CA ILE A 202 3.34 -4.33 8.51
C ILE A 202 2.91 -3.08 9.30
N GLY A 203 2.64 -3.19 10.59
CA GLY A 203 2.37 -2.02 11.45
C GLY A 203 3.51 -1.00 11.37
N THR A 204 4.75 -1.47 11.41
CA THR A 204 5.96 -0.64 11.32
C THR A 204 6.05 0.12 9.99
N VAL A 205 5.62 -0.50 8.87
CA VAL A 205 5.52 0.18 7.57
C VAL A 205 4.56 1.37 7.63
N LEU A 206 3.40 1.22 8.26
CA LEU A 206 2.41 2.30 8.40
C LEU A 206 2.94 3.43 9.27
N LEU A 207 3.58 3.09 10.40
CA LEU A 207 4.20 4.08 11.28
C LEU A 207 5.29 4.86 10.53
N ALA A 208 6.11 4.18 9.75
CA ALA A 208 7.16 4.83 8.98
C ALA A 208 6.62 5.75 7.87
N ASP A 209 5.51 5.42 7.20
CA ASP A 209 4.88 6.34 6.23
C ASP A 209 4.41 7.64 6.92
N VAL A 210 3.86 7.54 8.14
CA VAL A 210 3.48 8.71 8.95
C VAL A 210 4.71 9.52 9.37
N LEU A 211 5.81 8.87 9.78
CA LEU A 211 7.07 9.56 10.13
C LEU A 211 7.69 10.28 8.94
N ILE A 212 7.64 9.69 7.74
CA ILE A 212 8.04 10.37 6.49
C ILE A 212 7.18 11.62 6.27
N ALA A 213 5.87 11.54 6.48
CA ALA A 213 4.96 12.68 6.35
C ALA A 213 5.22 13.78 7.40
N ARG A 214 5.55 13.40 8.64
CA ARG A 214 5.96 14.34 9.69
C ARG A 214 7.29 15.02 9.36
N GLY A 215 8.17 14.35 8.60
CA GLY A 215 9.49 14.86 8.26
C GLY A 215 10.61 14.31 9.14
N ASP A 216 10.43 13.09 9.67
CA ASP A 216 11.49 12.31 10.32
C ASP A 216 11.89 11.10 9.45
N PRO A 217 12.55 11.34 8.30
CA PRO A 217 12.97 10.27 7.40
C PRO A 217 14.08 9.38 7.99
N ALA A 218 14.82 9.87 8.99
CA ALA A 218 15.87 9.09 9.64
C ALA A 218 15.25 7.97 10.50
N ALA A 219 14.31 8.31 11.38
CA ALA A 219 13.60 7.32 12.19
C ALA A 219 12.81 6.34 11.31
N ALA A 220 12.17 6.84 10.24
CA ALA A 220 11.47 6.00 9.28
C ALA A 220 12.42 5.00 8.60
N ALA A 221 13.62 5.43 8.19
CA ALA A 221 14.59 4.56 7.53
C ALA A 221 15.07 3.43 8.44
N ASP A 222 15.30 3.71 9.73
CA ASP A 222 15.76 2.69 10.68
C ASP A 222 14.67 1.62 10.89
N LEU A 223 13.42 2.04 11.12
CA LEU A 223 12.26 1.15 11.24
C LEU A 223 12.02 0.31 9.97
N LEU A 224 12.10 0.94 8.80
CA LEU A 224 11.87 0.28 7.52
C LEU A 224 12.97 -0.71 7.15
N GLY A 225 14.20 -0.53 7.64
CA GLY A 225 15.29 -1.48 7.42
C GLY A 225 14.96 -2.87 7.95
N GLU A 226 14.46 -2.94 9.18
CA GLU A 226 14.04 -4.19 9.82
C GLU A 226 12.75 -4.73 9.20
N ALA A 227 11.74 -3.88 9.01
CA ALA A 227 10.46 -4.28 8.45
C ALA A 227 10.59 -4.84 7.02
N ALA A 228 11.38 -4.19 6.15
CA ALA A 228 11.60 -4.66 4.79
C ALA A 228 12.34 -6.01 4.73
N ALA A 229 13.25 -6.26 5.68
CA ALA A 229 13.93 -7.55 5.82
C ALA A 229 12.96 -8.66 6.28
N ALA A 230 12.12 -8.38 7.29
CA ALA A 230 11.13 -9.31 7.80
C ALA A 230 10.04 -9.66 6.76
N LEU A 231 9.68 -8.70 5.90
CA LEU A 231 8.66 -8.89 4.86
C LEU A 231 9.20 -9.51 3.57
N ALA A 232 10.52 -9.48 3.34
CA ALA A 232 11.14 -10.00 2.14
C ALA A 232 10.75 -11.44 1.75
N PRO A 233 10.60 -12.43 2.67
CA PRO A 233 10.18 -13.78 2.32
C PRO A 233 8.67 -13.91 2.06
N THR A 234 7.83 -12.99 2.56
CA THR A 234 6.37 -13.18 2.62
C THR A 234 5.62 -13.04 1.29
N GLY A 235 6.27 -12.56 0.22
CA GLY A 235 5.66 -12.40 -1.10
C GLY A 235 4.56 -11.33 -1.23
N TYR A 236 3.99 -10.86 -0.12
CA TYR A 236 2.94 -9.83 -0.07
C TYR A 236 3.39 -8.48 -0.60
N SER A 237 2.44 -7.67 -1.05
CA SER A 237 2.67 -6.30 -1.57
C SER A 237 3.25 -5.32 -0.54
N TRP A 238 3.15 -5.64 0.76
CA TRP A 238 3.78 -4.90 1.86
C TRP A 238 5.32 -4.90 1.76
N GLY A 239 5.93 -5.99 1.31
CA GLY A 239 7.39 -6.07 1.13
C GLY A 239 7.90 -5.05 0.11
N PRO A 240 7.39 -5.04 -1.13
CA PRO A 240 7.70 -4.00 -2.11
C PRO A 240 7.45 -2.58 -1.60
N LEU A 241 6.31 -2.31 -0.94
CA LEU A 241 6.04 -1.00 -0.35
C LEU A 241 7.10 -0.59 0.68
N ALA A 242 7.49 -1.50 1.58
CA ALA A 242 8.54 -1.23 2.56
C ALA A 242 9.88 -0.84 1.91
N TRP A 243 10.28 -1.52 0.82
CA TRP A 243 11.49 -1.17 0.07
C TRP A 243 11.39 0.21 -0.60
N MET A 244 10.22 0.56 -1.17
CA MET A 244 9.98 1.87 -1.79
C MET A 244 10.07 2.99 -0.75
N LEU A 245 9.38 2.83 0.39
CA LEU A 245 9.43 3.81 1.48
C LEU A 245 10.83 3.91 2.09
N LEU A 246 11.56 2.79 2.22
CA LEU A 246 12.92 2.79 2.74
C LEU A 246 13.86 3.57 1.81
N ALA A 247 13.78 3.34 0.50
CA ALA A 247 14.57 4.07 -0.48
C ALA A 247 14.31 5.59 -0.39
N ARG A 248 13.02 5.98 -0.30
CA ARG A 248 12.63 7.38 -0.11
C ARG A 248 13.19 7.97 1.19
N ALA A 249 13.00 7.28 2.32
CA ALA A 249 13.43 7.75 3.64
C ALA A 249 14.95 7.92 3.73
N VAL A 250 15.71 6.91 3.28
CA VAL A 250 17.18 6.97 3.21
C VAL A 250 17.67 8.12 2.34
N ALA A 251 17.02 8.35 1.18
CA ALA A 251 17.36 9.45 0.31
C ALA A 251 17.06 10.83 0.94
N GLN A 252 15.89 10.99 1.57
CA GLN A 252 15.53 12.21 2.32
C GLN A 252 16.46 12.49 3.50
N ALA A 253 16.96 11.43 4.16
CA ALA A 253 17.94 11.53 5.24
C ALA A 253 19.38 11.82 4.73
N GLY A 254 19.60 11.96 3.42
CA GLY A 254 20.91 12.26 2.83
C GLY A 254 21.91 11.09 2.81
N ARG A 255 21.45 9.86 3.07
CA ARG A 255 22.27 8.63 3.11
C ARG A 255 22.51 8.09 1.69
N LEU A 256 23.26 8.85 0.89
CA LEU A 256 23.37 8.66 -0.57
C LEU A 256 23.85 7.27 -1.01
N ALA A 257 24.86 6.71 -0.35
CA ALA A 257 25.42 5.41 -0.72
C ALA A 257 24.40 4.26 -0.56
N ASP A 258 23.49 4.39 0.41
CA ASP A 258 22.43 3.42 0.65
C ASP A 258 21.25 3.60 -0.33
N ALA A 259 20.91 4.85 -0.65
CA ALA A 259 19.73 5.19 -1.44
C ALA A 259 19.67 4.46 -2.79
N GLY A 260 20.76 4.48 -3.57
CA GLY A 260 20.80 3.83 -4.89
C GLY A 260 20.67 2.30 -4.82
N ARG A 261 21.34 1.67 -3.85
CA ARG A 261 21.28 0.21 -3.64
C ARG A 261 19.88 -0.24 -3.21
N ILE A 262 19.25 0.52 -2.30
CA ILE A 262 17.91 0.21 -1.79
C ILE A 262 16.87 0.46 -2.88
N LEU A 263 17.00 1.53 -3.67
CA LEU A 263 16.13 1.79 -4.83
C LEU A 263 16.19 0.64 -5.84
N ALA A 264 17.38 0.17 -6.22
CA ALA A 264 17.51 -0.95 -7.14
C ALA A 264 16.82 -2.22 -6.61
N ARG A 265 16.82 -2.43 -5.29
CA ARG A 265 16.08 -3.53 -4.66
C ARG A 265 14.57 -3.30 -4.67
N ALA A 266 14.10 -2.07 -4.47
CA ALA A 266 12.68 -1.72 -4.58
C ALA A 266 12.18 -1.96 -6.01
N GLU A 267 12.94 -1.55 -7.03
CA GLU A 267 12.63 -1.79 -8.44
C GLU A 267 12.55 -3.29 -8.77
N ALA A 268 13.55 -4.06 -8.32
CA ALA A 268 13.59 -5.51 -8.56
C ALA A 268 12.49 -6.30 -7.84
N LYS A 269 11.84 -5.71 -6.82
CA LYS A 269 10.74 -6.34 -6.06
C LYS A 269 9.36 -5.83 -6.47
N HIS A 270 9.30 -4.78 -7.27
CA HIS A 270 8.05 -4.26 -7.80
C HIS A 270 7.58 -5.09 -9.00
N GLY A 271 6.26 -5.20 -9.16
CA GLY A 271 5.60 -5.98 -10.19
C GLY A 271 4.08 -5.87 -10.04
N LEU A 272 3.34 -6.62 -10.87
CA LEU A 272 1.89 -6.47 -10.98
C LEU A 272 1.16 -6.62 -9.62
N LYS A 273 1.62 -7.50 -8.73
CA LYS A 273 1.05 -7.70 -7.39
C LYS A 273 1.15 -6.50 -6.44
N SER A 274 1.89 -5.46 -6.81
CA SER A 274 2.14 -4.26 -6.01
C SER A 274 1.93 -2.97 -6.80
N MET A 275 1.24 -3.03 -7.94
CA MET A 275 1.03 -1.89 -8.84
C MET A 275 0.24 -0.74 -8.21
N LEU A 276 -0.54 -1.00 -7.17
CA LEU A 276 -1.14 0.07 -6.35
C LEU A 276 -0.10 1.10 -5.89
N PHE A 277 1.11 0.63 -5.58
CA PHE A 277 2.22 1.40 -5.01
C PHE A 277 3.25 1.89 -6.04
N ALA A 278 2.91 1.83 -7.34
CA ALA A 278 3.78 2.37 -8.38
C ALA A 278 4.15 3.87 -8.17
N PRO A 279 3.23 4.76 -7.69
CA PRO A 279 3.60 6.13 -7.36
C PRO A 279 4.68 6.24 -6.28
N GLU A 280 4.63 5.39 -5.25
CA GLU A 280 5.60 5.36 -4.16
C GLU A 280 7.01 4.96 -4.66
N LEU A 281 7.10 4.05 -5.63
CA LEU A 281 8.36 3.72 -6.30
C LEU A 281 8.92 4.93 -7.08
N GLU A 282 8.07 5.65 -7.81
CA GLU A 282 8.49 6.86 -8.54
C GLU A 282 8.92 7.98 -7.58
N LEU A 283 8.30 8.12 -6.41
CA LEU A 283 8.76 9.04 -5.37
C LEU A 283 10.10 8.61 -4.76
N ALA A 284 10.36 7.31 -4.60
CA ALA A 284 11.67 6.83 -4.19
C ALA A 284 12.77 7.21 -5.21
N LYS A 285 12.47 7.11 -6.52
CA LYS A 285 13.36 7.59 -7.60
C LYS A 285 13.59 9.09 -7.50
N ALA A 286 12.52 9.87 -7.31
CA ALA A 286 12.58 11.33 -7.20
C ALA A 286 13.52 11.78 -6.07
N TRP A 287 13.33 11.26 -4.86
CA TRP A 287 14.16 11.63 -3.72
C TRP A 287 15.59 11.09 -3.83
N THR A 288 15.80 9.93 -4.46
CA THR A 288 17.15 9.41 -4.75
C THR A 288 17.90 10.28 -5.76
N ALA A 289 17.22 10.81 -6.78
CA ALA A 289 17.80 11.79 -7.70
C ALA A 289 18.11 13.12 -6.98
N ALA A 290 17.21 13.58 -6.11
CA ALA A 290 17.44 14.78 -5.30
C ALA A 290 18.67 14.64 -4.39
N ALA A 291 18.85 13.49 -3.75
CA ALA A 291 20.03 13.20 -2.93
C ALA A 291 21.34 13.20 -3.75
N ARG A 292 21.27 12.83 -5.04
CA ARG A 292 22.37 12.91 -6.01
C ARG A 292 22.61 14.33 -6.56
N ARG A 293 21.81 15.31 -6.12
CA ARG A 293 21.78 16.70 -6.62
C ARG A 293 21.35 16.81 -8.09
N ASP A 294 20.61 15.83 -8.60
CA ASP A 294 19.94 15.92 -9.90
C ASP A 294 18.51 16.42 -9.74
N GLY A 295 18.34 17.74 -9.69
CA GLY A 295 17.03 18.36 -9.50
C GLY A 295 16.08 18.15 -10.68
N ALA A 296 16.60 18.04 -11.91
CA ALA A 296 15.79 17.84 -13.10
C ALA A 296 15.19 16.43 -13.13
N GLU A 297 16.01 15.41 -12.85
CA GLU A 297 15.55 14.02 -12.70
C GLU A 297 14.58 13.89 -11.52
N ALA A 298 14.87 14.53 -10.39
CA ALA A 298 14.01 14.51 -9.21
C ALA A 298 12.60 15.04 -9.50
N ILE A 299 12.48 16.23 -10.11
CA ILE A 299 11.20 16.83 -10.49
C ILE A 299 10.48 15.96 -11.54
N SER A 300 11.21 15.44 -12.53
CA SER A 300 10.64 14.57 -13.56
C SER A 300 9.99 13.32 -12.96
N ALA A 301 10.70 12.65 -12.04
CA ALA A 301 10.20 11.46 -11.35
C ALA A 301 9.01 11.77 -10.42
N ALA A 302 9.03 12.89 -9.68
CA ALA A 302 7.89 13.28 -8.84
C ALA A 302 6.62 13.56 -9.68
N ARG A 303 6.78 14.21 -10.84
CA ARG A 303 5.68 14.37 -11.82
C ARG A 303 5.20 13.04 -12.38
N ALA A 304 6.11 12.10 -12.64
CA ALA A 304 5.76 10.76 -13.11
C ALA A 304 4.96 10.00 -12.06
N ALA A 305 5.30 10.12 -10.77
CA ALA A 305 4.54 9.58 -9.66
C ALA A 305 3.11 10.15 -9.66
N ALA A 306 2.96 11.48 -9.74
CA ALA A 306 1.66 12.14 -9.72
C ALA A 306 0.77 11.72 -10.91
N LYS A 307 1.33 11.72 -12.13
CA LYS A 307 0.62 11.26 -13.33
C LYS A 307 0.25 9.78 -13.29
N THR A 308 1.07 8.94 -12.66
CA THR A 308 0.77 7.52 -12.48
C THR A 308 -0.37 7.32 -11.49
N ALA A 309 -0.38 8.08 -10.39
CA ALA A 309 -1.48 8.10 -9.45
C ALA A 309 -2.78 8.58 -10.12
N GLU A 310 -2.76 9.69 -10.85
CA GLU A 310 -3.94 10.22 -11.58
C GLU A 310 -4.51 9.21 -12.57
N ARG A 311 -3.65 8.58 -13.40
CA ARG A 311 -4.09 7.54 -14.35
C ARG A 311 -4.69 6.32 -13.66
N GLY A 312 -4.23 6.01 -12.44
CA GLY A 312 -4.78 4.94 -11.60
C GLY A 312 -6.01 5.34 -10.80
N GLY A 313 -6.52 6.57 -10.93
CA GLY A 313 -7.64 7.08 -10.14
C GLY A 313 -7.29 7.41 -8.67
N GLN A 314 -6.01 7.51 -8.34
CA GLN A 314 -5.52 7.68 -6.96
C GLN A 314 -5.28 9.16 -6.63
N THR A 315 -6.34 9.96 -6.61
CA THR A 315 -6.29 11.43 -6.43
C THR A 315 -5.55 11.88 -5.17
N ALA A 316 -5.73 11.19 -4.04
CA ALA A 316 -5.01 11.50 -2.80
C ALA A 316 -3.50 11.25 -2.92
N VAL A 317 -3.12 10.19 -3.63
CA VAL A 317 -1.71 9.85 -3.87
C VAL A 317 -1.09 10.83 -4.88
N ALA A 318 -1.86 11.26 -5.88
CA ALA A 318 -1.45 12.31 -6.80
C ALA A 318 -1.17 13.62 -6.07
N LEU A 319 -2.02 14.01 -5.12
CA LEU A 319 -1.78 15.18 -4.27
C LEU A 319 -0.46 15.06 -3.50
N ARG A 320 -0.19 13.92 -2.84
CA ARG A 320 1.08 13.68 -2.14
C ARG A 320 2.28 13.82 -3.08
N ALA A 321 2.19 13.25 -4.27
CA ALA A 321 3.27 13.32 -5.25
C ALA A 321 3.49 14.74 -5.81
N TRP A 322 2.42 15.51 -6.01
CA TRP A 322 2.52 16.92 -6.38
C TRP A 322 3.14 17.77 -5.27
N LEU A 323 2.81 17.48 -4.00
CA LEU A 323 3.48 18.11 -2.87
C LEU A 323 4.99 17.83 -2.88
N ASP A 324 5.41 16.58 -3.09
CA ASP A 324 6.82 16.24 -3.24
C ASP A 324 7.48 16.97 -4.43
N ALA A 325 6.78 17.13 -5.57
CA ALA A 325 7.29 17.91 -6.69
C ALA A 325 7.54 19.38 -6.31
N VAL A 326 6.60 20.01 -5.59
CA VAL A 326 6.75 21.40 -5.10
C VAL A 326 7.92 21.51 -4.13
N ARG A 327 8.07 20.57 -3.18
CA ARG A 327 9.21 20.49 -2.26
C ARG A 327 10.56 20.38 -2.99
N LEU A 328 10.56 19.67 -4.12
CA LEU A 328 11.73 19.52 -5.00
C LEU A 328 11.96 20.71 -5.94
N GLY A 329 11.12 21.76 -5.89
CA GLY A 329 11.29 23.01 -6.64
C GLY A 329 10.48 23.09 -7.93
N ASP A 330 9.46 22.27 -8.11
CA ASP A 330 8.61 22.30 -9.31
C ASP A 330 7.70 23.53 -9.35
N THR A 331 8.12 24.57 -10.08
CA THR A 331 7.36 25.80 -10.32
C THR A 331 6.14 25.64 -11.24
N ARG A 332 5.94 24.46 -11.86
CA ARG A 332 4.81 24.18 -12.77
C ARG A 332 3.71 23.34 -12.12
N ALA A 333 3.92 22.83 -10.91
CA ALA A 333 2.96 21.97 -10.23
C ALA A 333 1.62 22.66 -9.92
N ALA A 334 1.61 23.99 -9.74
CA ALA A 334 0.42 24.76 -9.36
C ALA A 334 -0.79 24.52 -10.28
N GLU A 335 -0.59 24.46 -11.61
CA GLU A 335 -1.68 24.20 -12.56
C GLU A 335 -2.27 22.80 -12.45
N ALA A 336 -1.45 21.79 -12.13
CA ALA A 336 -1.93 20.44 -11.93
C ALA A 336 -2.70 20.33 -10.61
N LEU A 337 -2.20 20.97 -9.55
CA LEU A 337 -2.88 21.06 -8.25
C LEU A 337 -4.22 21.79 -8.34
N ASP A 338 -4.29 22.90 -9.08
CA ASP A 338 -5.55 23.63 -9.36
C ASP A 338 -6.58 22.72 -10.04
N ARG A 339 -6.17 21.90 -11.02
CA ARG A 339 -7.06 20.93 -11.68
C ARG A 339 -7.44 19.75 -10.79
N LEU A 340 -6.55 19.33 -9.90
CA LEU A 340 -6.82 18.25 -8.93
C LEU A 340 -7.90 18.68 -7.92
N ALA A 341 -7.95 19.98 -7.59
CA ALA A 341 -9.00 20.60 -6.77
C ALA A 341 -9.29 19.86 -5.45
N SER A 342 -8.24 19.54 -4.69
CA SER A 342 -8.40 18.83 -3.42
C SER A 342 -8.81 19.78 -2.30
N ASP A 343 -9.96 19.50 -1.67
CA ASP A 343 -10.48 20.24 -0.51
C ASP A 343 -9.93 19.74 0.85
N THR A 344 -8.84 18.97 0.82
CA THR A 344 -8.17 18.52 2.04
C THR A 344 -7.34 19.66 2.64
N VAL A 345 -7.01 19.56 3.94
CA VAL A 345 -6.12 20.55 4.59
C VAL A 345 -4.78 20.58 3.88
N VAL A 346 -4.16 19.42 3.67
CA VAL A 346 -2.90 19.32 2.92
C VAL A 346 -3.05 19.79 1.48
N GLY A 347 -4.20 19.55 0.83
CA GLY A 347 -4.51 20.00 -0.53
C GLY A 347 -4.41 21.51 -0.68
N ARG A 348 -5.13 22.24 0.17
CA ARG A 348 -5.12 23.72 0.16
C ARG A 348 -3.71 24.27 0.42
N LEU A 349 -3.03 23.77 1.45
CA LEU A 349 -1.67 24.23 1.80
C LEU A 349 -0.67 23.94 0.68
N THR A 350 -0.80 22.79 0.01
CA THR A 350 0.07 22.42 -1.12
C THR A 350 -0.14 23.37 -2.30
N LEU A 351 -1.38 23.75 -2.59
CA LEU A 351 -1.69 24.69 -3.66
C LEU A 351 -1.14 26.09 -3.37
N ASP A 352 -1.30 26.59 -2.15
CA ASP A 352 -0.74 27.88 -1.73
C ASP A 352 0.78 27.88 -1.81
N TYR A 353 1.43 26.80 -1.36
CA TYR A 353 2.88 26.60 -1.50
C TYR A 353 3.30 26.61 -2.97
N ALA A 354 2.63 25.84 -3.84
CA ALA A 354 2.95 25.79 -5.26
C ALA A 354 2.79 27.15 -5.96
N ARG A 355 1.78 27.94 -5.59
CA ARG A 355 1.55 29.29 -6.12
C ARG A 355 2.63 30.27 -5.65
N ALA A 356 2.99 30.24 -4.37
CA ALA A 356 4.08 31.06 -3.83
C ALA A 356 5.42 30.72 -4.50
N LEU A 357 5.72 29.42 -4.67
CA LEU A 357 6.92 28.96 -5.37
C LEU A 357 6.95 29.45 -6.83
N ARG A 358 5.83 29.32 -7.56
CA ARG A 358 5.72 29.79 -8.94
C ARG A 358 5.88 31.31 -9.06
N ALA A 359 5.30 32.07 -8.13
CA ALA A 359 5.39 33.52 -8.10
C ALA A 359 6.74 34.03 -7.59
N ARG A 360 7.62 33.15 -7.09
CA ARG A 360 8.84 33.51 -6.36
C ARG A 360 8.54 34.44 -5.17
N ASP A 361 7.45 34.18 -4.47
CA ASP A 361 7.00 34.94 -3.31
C ASP A 361 7.61 34.38 -2.03
N ALA A 362 8.71 34.99 -1.57
CA ALA A 362 9.39 34.56 -0.34
C ALA A 362 8.50 34.64 0.90
N ALA A 363 7.62 35.65 1.00
CA ALA A 363 6.71 35.78 2.13
C ALA A 363 5.63 34.68 2.09
N GLY A 364 5.09 34.39 0.90
CA GLY A 364 4.18 33.26 0.70
C GLY A 364 4.81 31.90 1.01
N LEU A 365 6.09 31.71 0.70
CA LEU A 365 6.84 30.49 1.06
C LEU A 365 7.04 30.34 2.57
N LEU A 366 7.34 31.44 3.28
CA LEU A 366 7.40 31.44 4.75
C LEU A 366 6.04 31.18 5.39
N ALA A 367 4.96 31.72 4.81
CA ALA A 367 3.59 31.44 5.25
C ALA A 367 3.24 29.95 5.05
N ALA A 368 3.59 29.36 3.91
CA ALA A 368 3.43 27.94 3.66
C ALA A 368 4.25 27.10 4.65
N SER A 369 5.49 27.50 4.94
CA SER A 369 6.34 26.85 5.95
C SER A 369 5.64 26.81 7.32
N ALA A 370 5.18 27.97 7.81
CA ALA A 370 4.48 28.07 9.08
C ALA A 370 3.20 27.23 9.11
N ALA A 371 2.42 27.21 8.02
CA ALA A 371 1.18 26.45 7.93
C ALA A 371 1.43 24.92 7.97
N PHE A 372 2.42 24.42 7.23
CA PHE A 372 2.78 22.99 7.29
C PHE A 372 3.37 22.59 8.64
N ALA A 373 4.17 23.47 9.27
CA ALA A 373 4.65 23.24 10.63
C ALA A 373 3.49 23.14 11.63
N GLY A 374 2.46 23.97 11.47
CA GLY A 374 1.26 23.99 12.31
C GLY A 374 0.44 22.69 12.28
N ILE A 375 0.55 21.89 11.22
CA ILE A 375 -0.08 20.56 11.12
C ILE A 375 0.92 19.41 11.35
N GLY A 376 2.15 19.71 11.80
CA GLY A 376 3.16 18.70 12.11
C GLY A 376 3.91 18.12 10.90
N MET A 377 3.76 18.69 9.71
CA MET A 377 4.55 18.33 8.52
C MET A 377 5.86 19.12 8.46
N VAL A 378 6.71 18.95 9.46
CA VAL A 378 7.92 19.78 9.64
C VAL A 378 8.94 19.63 8.51
N GLY A 379 8.99 18.45 7.86
CA GLY A 379 9.84 18.23 6.69
C GLY A 379 9.43 19.10 5.49
N VAL A 380 8.12 19.24 5.26
CA VAL A 380 7.57 20.11 4.20
C VAL A 380 7.85 21.58 4.55
N ALA A 381 7.64 21.95 5.82
CA ALA A 381 7.90 23.29 6.31
C ALA A 381 9.36 23.71 6.11
N ALA A 382 10.30 22.82 6.44
CA ALA A 382 11.72 23.05 6.25
C ALA A 382 12.09 23.23 4.76
N ASP A 383 11.42 22.53 3.85
CA ASP A 383 11.67 22.67 2.41
C ASP A 383 11.18 24.03 1.90
N ALA A 384 9.99 24.48 2.33
CA ALA A 384 9.45 25.79 1.98
C ALA A 384 10.33 26.95 2.51
N ASP A 385 10.82 26.83 3.74
CA ASP A 385 11.75 27.81 4.34
C ASP A 385 13.08 27.89 3.57
N ARG A 386 13.68 26.73 3.23
CA ARG A 386 14.90 26.70 2.41
C ARG A 386 14.69 27.35 1.04
N GLN A 387 13.54 27.13 0.41
CA GLN A 387 13.21 27.77 -0.86
C GLN A 387 13.02 29.29 -0.71
N ALA A 388 12.40 29.77 0.39
CA ALA A 388 12.27 31.19 0.67
C ALA A 388 13.64 31.87 0.84
N ASN A 389 14.53 31.25 1.63
CA ASN A 389 15.88 31.74 1.87
C ASN A 389 16.74 31.77 0.58
N ALA A 390 16.56 30.79 -0.31
CA ALA A 390 17.22 30.77 -1.61
C ALA A 390 16.77 31.90 -2.55
N LEU A 391 15.56 32.44 -2.38
CA LEU A 391 15.09 33.62 -3.10
C LEU A 391 15.64 34.92 -2.53
N ALA A 392 15.81 35.01 -1.21
CA ALA A 392 16.35 36.20 -0.54
C ALA A 392 17.87 36.39 -0.78
N GLY A 393 18.58 35.31 -1.10
CA GLY A 393 20.00 35.34 -1.45
C GLY A 393 20.32 35.57 -2.93
N GLN A 394 19.30 35.70 -3.80
CA GLN A 394 19.42 36.06 -5.21
C GLN A 394 19.06 37.53 -5.40
#